data_AF-A0AAN5UIM1-F1
#
_entry.id   AF-A0AAN5UIM1-F1
#
_cell.length_a   1.000
_cell.length_b   1.000
_cell.length_c   1.000
_cell.angle_alpha   90.00
_cell.angle_beta   90.00
_cell.angle_gamma   90.00
#
_symmetry.space_group_name_H-M   'P 1'
#
loop_
_entity.id
_entity.type
_entity.pdbx_description
1 polymer ?
#
loop_
_entity_poly.entity_id
_entity_poly.type
_entity_poly.pdbx_seq_one_letter_code
_entity_poly.pdbx_strand_id
1 'polypeptide(L)' 'MAVNATEEKKSLLAAWKKYRVLLNRVDTSTAPDIEWPEEPDT' A
#
# COMPACT_ATOMS: atom_id res chain seq x y z
N MET A 1 19.75 0.26 -22.13
CA MET A 1 18.38 -0.22 -21.85
C MET A 1 18.29 -0.62 -20.38
N ALA A 2 17.63 0.17 -19.52
CA ALA A 2 17.41 -0.17 -18.11
C ALA A 2 16.17 0.54 -17.50
N VAL A 3 15.19 0.86 -18.34
CA VAL A 3 14.00 1.64 -17.91
C VAL A 3 12.94 0.79 -17.19
N ASN A 4 12.87 -0.53 -17.40
CA ASN A 4 11.80 -1.35 -16.81
C ASN A 4 11.94 -1.59 -15.30
N ALA A 5 13.12 -1.96 -14.81
CA ALA A 5 13.28 -2.36 -13.40
C ALA A 5 13.19 -1.18 -12.41
N THR A 6 13.29 0.06 -12.87
CA THR A 6 13.33 1.24 -12.01
C THR A 6 11.95 1.88 -11.86
N GLU A 7 11.16 1.92 -12.94
CA GLU A 7 9.80 2.47 -12.91
C GLU A 7 8.82 1.52 -12.21
N GLU A 8 8.98 0.21 -12.37
CA GLU A 8 8.18 -0.80 -11.66
C GLU A 8 8.41 -0.72 -10.15
N LYS A 9 9.67 -0.66 -9.72
CA LYS A 9 10.04 -0.47 -8.30
C LYS A 9 9.51 0.85 -7.74
N LYS A 10 9.49 1.93 -8.52
CA LYS A 10 8.93 3.22 -8.10
C LYS A 10 7.41 3.15 -7.96
N SER A 11 6.71 2.48 -8.88
CA SER A 11 5.26 2.27 -8.80
C SER A 11 4.88 1.43 -7.59
N LEU A 12 5.61 0.33 -7.35
CA LEU A 12 5.48 -0.48 -6.14
C LEU A 12 5.70 0.37 -4.89
N LEU A 13 6.79 1.14 -4.83
CA LEU A 13 7.08 2.00 -3.68
C LEU A 13 5.98 3.05 -3.46
N ALA A 14 5.38 3.58 -4.53
CA ALA A 14 4.25 4.51 -4.44
C ALA A 14 2.98 3.81 -3.93
N ALA A 15 2.70 2.59 -4.40
CA ALA A 15 1.58 1.77 -3.95
C ALA A 15 1.71 1.44 -2.45
N TRP A 16 2.89 0.99 -2.01
CA TRP A 16 3.20 0.74 -0.59
C TRP A 16 3.12 2.00 0.27
N LYS A 17 3.55 3.16 -0.24
CA LYS A 17 3.37 4.44 0.47
C LYS A 17 1.88 4.77 0.65
N LYS A 18 1.07 4.59 -0.39
CA LYS A 18 -0.39 4.82 -0.33
C LYS A 18 -1.05 3.86 0.67
N TYR A 19 -0.69 2.57 0.62
CA TYR A 19 -1.15 1.55 1.55
C TYR A 19 -0.88 1.95 3.00
N ARG A 20 0.36 2.36 3.33
CA ARG A 20 0.72 2.78 4.69
C ARG A 20 -0.07 4.00 5.17
N VAL A 21 -0.42 4.93 4.27
CA VAL A 21 -1.26 6.09 4.61
C VAL A 21 -2.69 5.67 4.92
N LEU A 22 -3.25 4.73 4.14
CA LEU A 22 -4.58 4.17 4.40
C LEU A 22 -4.58 3.41 5.72
N LEU A 23 -3.57 2.59 5.96
CA LEU A 23 -3.41 1.81 7.18
C LEU A 23 -3.36 2.69 8.44
N ASN A 24 -2.65 3.83 8.38
CA ASN A 24 -2.59 4.78 9.48
C ASN A 24 -3.94 5.48 9.77
N ARG A 25 -4.90 5.38 8.85
CA ARG A 25 -6.25 5.94 9.01
C ARG A 25 -7.26 4.87 9.41
N VAL A 26 -6.87 3.60 9.46
CA VAL A 26 -7.74 2.53 9.92
C VAL A 26 -8.03 2.77 11.39
N ASP A 27 -9.31 2.96 11.71
CA ASP A 27 -9.75 3.06 13.09
C ASP A 27 -9.80 1.65 13.69
N THR A 28 -8.91 1.40 14.66
CA THR A 28 -8.82 0.09 15.32
C THR A 28 -9.86 -0.11 16.42
N SER A 29 -10.65 0.92 16.73
CA SER A 29 -11.72 0.87 17.71
C SER A 29 -12.92 0.03 17.26
N THR A 30 -13.10 -0.17 15.94
CA THR A 30 -14.23 -0.94 15.38
C THR A 30 -13.97 -2.45 15.30
N ALA A 31 -12.88 -2.94 15.91
CA ALA A 31 -12.57 -4.37 15.95
C ALA A 31 -13.75 -5.15 16.59
N PRO A 32 -14.18 -6.30 16.02
CA PRO A 32 -13.54 -7.06 14.93
C PRO A 32 -13.94 -6.68 13.49
N ASP A 33 -14.87 -5.73 13.32
CA ASP A 33 -15.45 -5.32 12.03
C ASP A 33 -14.60 -4.24 11.33
N ILE A 34 -13.27 -4.41 11.35
CA ILE A 34 -12.34 -3.47 10.75
C ILE A 34 -12.14 -3.82 9.27
N GLU A 35 -12.38 -2.83 8.41
CA GLU A 35 -12.01 -2.92 6.99
C GLU A 35 -10.53 -2.56 6.81
N TRP A 36 -9.71 -3.58 6.61
CA TRP A 36 -8.31 -3.40 6.27
C TRP A 36 -8.15 -3.08 4.78
N PRO A 37 -7.29 -2.11 4.41
CA PRO A 37 -6.96 -1.88 3.02
C PRO A 37 -6.25 -3.11 2.42
N GLU A 38 -6.42 -3.33 1.12
CA GLU A 38 -5.71 -4.38 0.38
C GLU A 38 -4.23 -4.05 0.21
N GLU A 39 -3.38 -5.04 0.44
CA GLU A 39 -1.95 -4.93 0.19
C GLU A 39 -1.65 -4.83 -1.31
N PRO A 40 -0.71 -3.99 -1.72
CA PRO A 40 -0.36 -3.89 -3.13
C PRO A 40 0.40 -5.15 -3.58
N ASP A 41 -0.03 -5.73 -4.71
CA ASP A 41 0.64 -6.86 -5.35
C ASP A 41 2.11 -6.55 -5.71
N THR A 42 2.94 -7.59 -5.66
CA THR A 42 4.40 -7.52 -5.86
C THR A 42 4.85 -7.86 -7.26
#